data_AF-A0A1A5ZV12-F1
#
_entry.id   AF-A0A1A5ZV12-F1
#
_cell.length_a   1.000
_cell.length_b   1.000
_cell.length_c   1.000
_cell.angle_alpha   90.00
_cell.angle_beta   90.00
_cell.angle_gamma   90.00
#
_symmetry.space_group_name_H-M   'P 1'
#
loop_
_entity.id
_entity.type
_entity.pdbx_description
1 polymer ?
#
loop_
_entity_poly.entity_id
_entity_poly.type
_entity_poly.pdbx_seq_one_letter_code
_entity_poly.pdbx_strand_id
1 'polypeptide(L)'
;MLPSLRLKKATFLSLAGLSAFFVIEGLHILDVGIETYILPSSWQDDPPALLAALKGQYGNEQALAWEQQQYVAKVESAFPPYPDWGGSLHGREDYKYHSEKELRKLAVCTATDTCAQNQSSVIILGHIYNHFHIYDHYLGGEGIWTASLVETLTKWGYTILHARDDWVYMWYLYNQIPGLVKGIIAWPTGQYGTFEDQMKTGWRANGIPAWQFFVYNYFPGHYTSIVGDAWNMHSELGFVHERQNFTFIPYVVERATSPPYVPTVQRPNQIYILAKFLRYFYPGSHPAWEDTGIFQRAKEILQVEFPGLEFVVGCRDDRDELSQQQTPLELPVGVRNLGYMSRAEFEAQLANSRVMLGIGWPTLSPSPHVALSLGIPFVNPFTLYGNSDPNDPETWATSQHYTLAALGEPYVYNVLYNNETGFIDALRKALSTPIEPFILPFMTREHHERQLSEWLNTDWKDKAAAILDNRKHGRETEHGTEIREFTL
;
A
#
# COMPACT_ATOMS: atom_id res chain seq x y z
N MET A 1 -52.21 22.61 32.59
CA MET A 1 -51.83 22.51 34.02
C MET A 1 -50.31 22.46 34.11
N LEU A 2 -49.71 23.60 34.48
CA LEU A 2 -48.38 23.77 35.10
C LEU A 2 -48.52 23.51 36.63
N PRO A 3 -47.49 23.62 37.51
CA PRO A 3 -46.04 23.89 37.36
C PRO A 3 -45.15 22.89 38.18
N SER A 4 -43.81 22.86 38.15
CA SER A 4 -42.96 23.79 38.91
C SER A 4 -41.43 23.56 38.81
N LEU A 5 -40.74 24.69 38.63
CA LEU A 5 -39.49 25.18 39.27
C LEU A 5 -38.20 24.33 39.24
N ARG A 6 -37.18 24.76 38.46
CA ARG A 6 -36.10 25.73 38.80
C ARG A 6 -34.88 25.06 39.46
N LEU A 7 -33.79 24.96 38.70
CA LEU A 7 -32.44 25.09 39.25
C LEU A 7 -31.60 26.01 38.35
N LYS A 8 -31.24 27.17 38.88
CA LYS A 8 -30.15 28.03 38.39
C LYS A 8 -28.98 27.83 39.34
N LYS A 9 -27.78 27.61 38.81
CA LYS A 9 -26.64 28.55 38.86
C LYS A 9 -25.34 27.84 38.52
N ALA A 10 -24.66 28.39 37.52
CA ALA A 10 -23.25 28.22 37.27
C ALA A 10 -22.41 28.81 38.41
N THR A 11 -21.30 28.15 38.72
CA THR A 11 -20.07 28.83 39.19
C THR A 11 -18.87 28.01 38.70
N PHE A 12 -18.20 28.55 37.69
CA PHE A 12 -16.83 28.19 37.30
C PHE A 12 -15.90 28.66 38.41
N LEU A 13 -15.06 27.77 38.94
CA LEU A 13 -13.95 28.14 39.81
C LEU A 13 -12.75 27.26 39.48
N SER A 14 -11.79 27.93 38.85
CA SER A 14 -10.40 27.56 38.67
C SER A 14 -9.74 27.14 39.99
N LEU A 15 -9.01 26.03 39.97
CA LEU A 15 -7.86 25.86 40.86
C LEU A 15 -6.77 25.07 40.15
N ALA A 16 -5.67 25.79 39.90
CA ALA A 16 -4.36 25.27 39.57
C ALA A 16 -3.82 24.41 40.73
N GLY A 17 -3.09 23.35 40.40
CA GLY A 17 -2.43 22.48 41.36
C GLY A 17 -1.31 21.68 40.72
N LEU A 18 -0.13 22.32 40.67
CA LEU A 18 1.21 21.75 40.79
C LEU A 18 1.43 20.30 40.33
N SER A 19 2.15 20.13 39.22
CA SER A 19 2.93 18.92 38.94
C SER A 19 4.41 19.31 38.89
N ALA A 20 5.14 18.78 39.87
CA ALA A 20 6.53 19.05 40.11
C ALA A 20 7.44 18.37 39.06
N PHE A 21 8.54 19.06 38.82
CA PHE A 21 9.70 18.67 38.03
C PHE A 21 10.20 17.26 38.35
N PHE A 22 10.32 16.42 37.33
CA PHE A 22 11.37 15.41 37.25
C PHE A 22 12.12 15.61 35.94
N VAL A 23 13.34 16.11 36.07
CA VAL A 23 14.39 16.13 35.05
C VAL A 23 14.93 14.71 34.97
N ILE A 24 14.77 14.05 33.82
CA ILE A 24 15.54 12.86 33.47
C ILE A 24 16.43 13.27 32.31
N GLU A 25 17.74 13.21 32.56
CA GLU A 25 18.81 13.46 31.60
C GLU A 25 18.66 12.53 30.39
N GLY A 26 18.36 13.13 29.23
CA GLY A 26 18.38 12.46 27.94
C GLY A 26 19.79 12.43 27.39
N LEU A 27 20.29 11.22 27.13
CA LEU A 27 21.53 10.94 26.41
C LEU A 27 21.60 11.75 25.10
N HIS A 28 22.70 12.48 24.93
CA HIS A 28 23.13 13.00 23.64
C HIS A 28 23.42 11.84 22.68
N ILE A 29 22.56 11.65 21.68
CA ILE A 29 22.92 10.93 20.45
C ILE A 29 23.48 11.97 19.49
N LEU A 30 24.75 11.77 19.16
CA LEU A 30 25.60 12.58 18.30
C LEU A 30 25.06 12.62 16.85
N ASP A 31 25.16 13.83 16.28
CA ASP A 31 25.36 14.17 14.87
C ASP A 31 25.11 13.06 13.84
N VAL A 32 23.90 13.06 13.28
CA VAL A 32 23.68 12.54 11.93
C VAL A 32 23.95 13.71 10.98
N GLY A 33 25.13 13.68 10.36
CA GLY A 33 25.56 14.69 9.39
C GLY A 33 24.51 14.87 8.29
N ILE A 34 24.03 16.10 8.17
CA ILE A 34 23.37 16.57 6.95
C ILE A 34 24.49 16.67 5.92
N GLU A 35 24.57 15.70 5.00
CA GLU A 35 25.33 15.87 3.77
C GLU A 35 24.68 17.01 2.97
N THR A 36 25.14 18.22 3.25
CA THR A 36 25.06 19.31 2.30
C THR A 36 25.90 18.88 1.10
N TYR A 37 25.28 18.80 -0.08
CA TYR A 37 26.00 18.67 -1.34
C TYR A 37 26.86 19.92 -1.54
N ILE A 38 28.07 19.92 -0.98
CA ILE A 38 29.11 20.88 -1.32
C ILE A 38 29.82 20.30 -2.55
N LEU A 39 29.53 20.87 -3.72
CA LEU A 39 30.26 20.58 -4.94
C LEU A 39 31.77 20.89 -4.76
N PRO A 40 32.67 20.20 -5.46
CA PRO A 40 34.11 20.47 -5.42
C PRO A 40 34.43 21.93 -5.76
N SER A 41 35.45 22.50 -5.11
CA SER A 41 35.90 23.89 -5.32
C SER A 41 36.36 24.21 -6.75
N SER A 42 36.50 23.22 -7.62
CA SER A 42 36.87 23.36 -9.03
C SER A 42 35.75 23.89 -9.94
N TRP A 43 34.56 24.17 -9.39
CA TRP A 43 33.38 24.66 -10.13
C TRP A 43 33.20 26.19 -10.03
N GLN A 44 34.22 26.91 -9.56
CA GLN A 44 34.18 28.37 -9.35
C GLN A 44 34.89 29.19 -10.45
N ASP A 45 35.39 28.55 -11.52
CA ASP A 45 36.08 29.24 -12.60
C ASP A 45 35.19 29.49 -13.84
N ASP A 46 35.49 30.61 -14.50
CA ASP A 46 34.85 31.32 -15.63
C ASP A 46 33.72 30.57 -16.42
N PRO A 47 32.44 30.99 -16.28
CA PRO A 47 31.26 30.27 -16.80
C PRO A 47 31.22 29.97 -18.31
N PRO A 48 31.69 30.83 -19.23
CA PRO A 48 31.49 30.59 -20.67
C PRO A 48 32.43 29.54 -21.28
N ALA A 49 33.69 29.47 -20.81
CA ALA A 49 34.71 28.59 -21.38
C ALA A 49 34.54 27.14 -20.92
N LEU A 50 34.12 26.95 -19.66
CA LEU A 50 33.80 25.64 -19.10
C LEU A 50 32.57 25.02 -19.78
N LEU A 51 31.57 25.83 -20.13
CA LEU A 51 30.35 25.38 -20.82
C LEU A 51 30.63 24.77 -22.20
N ALA A 52 31.58 25.36 -22.94
CA ALA A 52 32.00 24.84 -24.25
C ALA A 52 32.81 23.53 -24.09
N ALA A 53 33.61 23.42 -23.04
CA ALA A 53 34.41 22.22 -22.75
C ALA A 53 33.54 21.04 -22.24
N LEU A 54 32.56 21.31 -21.37
CA LEU A 54 31.68 20.28 -20.80
C LEU A 54 30.70 19.70 -21.83
N LYS A 55 30.17 20.52 -22.76
CA LYS A 55 29.39 20.04 -23.90
C LYS A 55 30.18 19.08 -24.80
N GLY A 56 31.50 19.24 -24.86
CA GLY A 56 32.39 18.38 -25.65
C GLY A 56 32.77 17.05 -24.97
N GLN A 57 32.60 16.93 -23.65
CA GLN A 57 33.23 15.84 -22.89
C GLN A 57 32.26 14.97 -22.08
N TYR A 58 31.07 15.46 -21.69
CA TYR A 58 30.17 14.74 -20.77
C TYR A 58 28.66 14.78 -21.10
N GLY A 59 28.29 15.08 -22.35
CA GLY A 59 26.92 14.92 -22.87
C GLY A 59 25.94 16.06 -22.53
N ASN A 60 24.77 16.05 -23.19
CA ASN A 60 23.73 17.09 -23.06
C ASN A 60 23.15 17.21 -21.63
N GLU A 61 23.10 16.12 -20.86
CA GLU A 61 22.43 16.08 -19.56
C GLU A 61 23.11 16.95 -18.49
N GLN A 62 24.44 17.01 -18.47
CA GLN A 62 25.16 17.88 -17.52
C GLN A 62 24.97 19.37 -17.82
N ALA A 63 24.88 19.74 -19.10
CA ALA A 63 24.60 21.12 -19.49
C ALA A 63 23.20 21.56 -19.05
N LEU A 64 22.20 20.66 -19.17
CA LEU A 64 20.84 20.90 -18.69
C LEU A 64 20.78 21.05 -17.16
N ALA A 65 21.48 20.17 -16.42
CA ALA A 65 21.56 20.25 -14.96
C ALA A 65 22.18 21.58 -14.47
N TRP A 66 23.21 22.07 -15.19
CA TRP A 66 23.83 23.35 -14.88
C TRP A 66 22.90 24.54 -15.11
N GLU A 67 22.15 24.53 -16.22
CA GLU A 67 21.16 25.57 -16.51
C GLU A 67 20.06 25.62 -15.43
N GLN A 68 19.58 24.46 -14.99
CA GLN A 68 18.65 24.36 -13.86
C GLN A 68 19.25 24.98 -12.60
N GLN A 69 20.50 24.67 -12.25
CA GLN A 69 21.15 25.20 -11.05
C GLN A 69 21.28 26.73 -11.09
N GLN A 70 21.64 27.30 -12.24
CA GLN A 70 21.71 28.76 -12.40
C GLN A 70 20.33 29.41 -12.26
N TYR A 71 19.27 28.74 -12.71
CA TYR A 71 17.90 29.24 -12.56
C TYR A 71 17.41 29.15 -11.11
N VAL A 72 17.68 28.04 -10.41
CA VAL A 72 17.36 27.86 -8.97
C VAL A 72 17.89 29.03 -8.15
N ALA A 73 19.17 29.38 -8.32
CA ALA A 73 19.79 30.48 -7.58
C ALA A 73 19.09 31.84 -7.82
N LYS A 74 18.46 32.04 -8.98
CA LYS A 74 17.72 33.27 -9.31
C LYS A 74 16.34 33.32 -8.64
N VAL A 75 15.70 32.17 -8.45
CA VAL A 75 14.33 32.09 -7.93
C VAL A 75 14.25 31.68 -6.47
N GLU A 76 15.36 31.30 -5.85
CA GLU A 76 15.41 30.82 -4.47
C GLU A 76 14.81 31.80 -3.46
N SER A 77 14.97 33.11 -3.67
CA SER A 77 14.36 34.15 -2.84
C SER A 77 12.82 34.22 -2.95
N ALA A 78 12.26 33.77 -4.08
CA ALA A 78 10.80 33.65 -4.27
C ALA A 78 10.24 32.38 -3.62
N PHE A 79 11.11 31.46 -3.21
CA PHE A 79 10.79 30.19 -2.60
C PHE A 79 11.43 30.10 -1.20
N PRO A 80 11.01 30.93 -0.24
CA PRO A 80 11.63 31.01 1.08
C PRO A 80 11.77 29.60 1.70
N PRO A 81 12.84 29.36 2.48
CA PRO A 81 12.96 28.13 3.25
C PRO A 81 11.70 28.00 4.09
N TYR A 82 11.09 26.82 4.00
CA TYR A 82 9.78 26.57 4.58
C TYR A 82 9.82 26.86 6.08
N PRO A 83 8.79 27.51 6.64
CA PRO A 83 8.64 27.51 8.09
C PRO A 83 8.55 26.05 8.53
N ASP A 84 9.20 25.70 9.63
CA ASP A 84 9.03 24.39 10.26
C ASP A 84 7.54 24.26 10.61
N TRP A 85 6.75 23.58 9.76
CA TRP A 85 5.30 23.37 9.93
C TRP A 85 5.01 22.37 11.07
N GLY A 86 5.89 22.37 12.06
CA GLY A 86 5.88 21.53 13.23
C GLY A 86 6.53 20.19 12.96
N GLY A 87 7.58 19.90 13.73
CA GLY A 87 7.95 18.54 14.07
C GLY A 87 6.79 17.73 14.67
N SER A 88 7.08 16.67 15.40
CA SER A 88 6.12 15.68 15.92
C SER A 88 4.85 16.20 16.64
N LEU A 89 4.74 17.50 16.92
CA LEU A 89 3.66 18.17 17.65
C LEU A 89 2.48 18.69 16.78
N HIS A 90 2.63 18.89 15.46
CA HIS A 90 1.56 19.47 14.61
C HIS A 90 0.95 18.51 13.57
N GLY A 91 1.27 17.22 13.66
CA GLY A 91 0.90 16.23 12.63
C GLY A 91 1.95 16.18 11.53
N ARG A 92 2.15 15.00 10.94
CA ARG A 92 3.18 14.83 9.90
C ARG A 92 2.78 15.54 8.62
N GLU A 93 3.40 16.69 8.34
CA GLU A 93 3.28 17.44 7.09
C GLU A 93 4.47 17.22 6.12
N ASP A 94 5.28 16.19 6.38
CA ASP A 94 6.37 15.71 5.51
C ASP A 94 5.96 15.55 4.03
N TYR A 95 4.72 15.11 3.78
CA TYR A 95 4.18 14.98 2.43
C TYR A 95 4.00 16.32 1.70
N LYS A 96 3.71 17.41 2.43
CA LYS A 96 3.63 18.75 1.83
C LYS A 96 5.02 19.21 1.42
N TYR A 97 6.00 19.04 2.30
CA TYR A 97 7.40 19.35 2.02
C TYR A 97 7.93 18.60 0.78
N HIS A 98 7.64 17.30 0.69
CA HIS A 98 7.99 16.50 -0.50
C HIS A 98 7.37 17.10 -1.77
N SER A 99 6.06 17.31 -1.79
CA SER A 99 5.34 17.81 -2.97
C SER A 99 5.81 19.20 -3.39
N GLU A 100 6.09 20.09 -2.45
CA GLU A 100 6.57 21.43 -2.75
C GLU A 100 7.99 21.42 -3.31
N LYS A 101 8.85 20.53 -2.81
CA LYS A 101 10.18 20.30 -3.38
C LYS A 101 10.07 19.80 -4.83
N GLU A 102 9.19 18.84 -5.11
CA GLU A 102 8.99 18.32 -6.46
C GLU A 102 8.36 19.37 -7.39
N LEU A 103 7.41 20.19 -6.90
CA LEU A 103 6.88 21.33 -7.65
C LEU A 103 7.95 22.37 -7.99
N ARG A 104 8.89 22.66 -7.06
CA ARG A 104 10.02 23.56 -7.33
C ARG A 104 10.91 23.00 -8.44
N LYS A 105 11.26 21.72 -8.41
CA LYS A 105 12.04 21.06 -9.48
C LYS A 105 11.31 21.13 -10.82
N LEU A 106 10.01 20.86 -10.82
CA LEU A 106 9.18 20.94 -12.02
C LEU A 106 9.11 22.37 -12.58
N ALA A 107 8.93 23.37 -11.73
CA ALA A 107 8.91 24.78 -12.13
C ALA A 107 10.25 25.20 -12.76
N VAL A 108 11.37 24.79 -12.14
CA VAL A 108 12.72 25.05 -12.66
C VAL A 108 12.90 24.41 -14.04
N CYS A 109 12.64 23.11 -14.17
CA CYS A 109 12.87 22.42 -15.44
C CYS A 109 11.95 22.93 -16.55
N THR A 110 10.72 23.32 -16.21
CA THR A 110 9.75 23.87 -17.17
C THR A 110 10.18 25.26 -17.63
N ALA A 111 10.64 26.11 -16.71
CA ALA A 111 11.08 27.46 -17.02
C ALA A 111 12.34 27.51 -17.88
N THR A 112 13.18 26.48 -17.81
CA THR A 112 14.42 26.38 -18.59
C THR A 112 14.33 25.42 -19.77
N ASP A 113 13.16 24.82 -20.04
CA ASP A 113 12.97 23.81 -21.10
C ASP A 113 13.96 22.63 -20.99
N THR A 114 14.23 22.19 -19.76
CA THR A 114 15.22 21.15 -19.44
C THR A 114 14.60 19.94 -18.71
N CYS A 115 13.27 19.82 -18.73
CA CYS A 115 12.61 18.68 -18.10
C CYS A 115 13.07 17.36 -18.71
N ALA A 116 13.38 16.39 -17.85
CA ALA A 116 13.64 15.02 -18.26
C ALA A 116 12.37 14.39 -18.87
N GLN A 117 12.54 13.24 -19.53
CA GLN A 117 11.42 12.47 -20.07
C GLN A 117 10.37 12.23 -18.96
N ASN A 118 9.12 12.58 -19.24
CA ASN A 118 7.97 12.50 -18.35
C ASN A 118 8.01 13.36 -17.08
N GLN A 119 9.06 14.16 -16.84
CA GLN A 119 9.12 15.01 -15.64
C GLN A 119 7.95 16.02 -15.58
N SER A 120 7.49 16.49 -16.73
CA SER A 120 6.29 17.34 -16.86
C SER A 120 4.96 16.58 -16.85
N SER A 121 4.97 15.26 -16.64
CA SER A 121 3.77 14.44 -16.43
C SER A 121 3.67 14.09 -14.94
N VAL A 122 2.59 14.55 -14.31
CA VAL A 122 2.47 14.55 -12.85
C VAL A 122 1.41 13.55 -12.39
N ILE A 123 1.74 12.76 -11.37
CA ILE A 123 0.82 11.88 -10.65
C ILE A 123 0.67 12.39 -9.23
N ILE A 124 -0.56 12.49 -8.74
CA ILE A 124 -0.84 12.84 -7.34
C ILE A 124 -1.29 11.58 -6.60
N LEU A 125 -0.56 11.22 -5.54
CA LEU A 125 -0.92 10.12 -4.64
C LEU A 125 -1.61 10.67 -3.39
N GLY A 126 -2.85 10.21 -3.20
CA GLY A 126 -3.82 10.76 -2.26
C GLY A 126 -4.41 9.73 -1.29
N HIS A 127 -3.61 8.78 -0.80
CA HIS A 127 -4.07 7.75 0.14
C HIS A 127 -3.21 7.70 1.41
N ILE A 128 -3.84 7.43 2.57
CA ILE A 128 -3.14 7.31 3.86
C ILE A 128 -2.08 6.20 3.85
N TYR A 129 -2.38 5.05 3.23
CA TYR A 129 -1.39 3.96 3.10
C TYR A 129 -0.22 4.30 2.18
N ASN A 130 -0.37 5.24 1.22
CA ASN A 130 0.79 5.73 0.49
C ASN A 130 1.72 6.48 1.43
N HIS A 131 1.16 7.35 2.28
CA HIS A 131 1.93 8.09 3.30
C HIS A 131 2.59 7.14 4.30
N PHE A 132 1.86 6.18 4.86
CA PHE A 132 2.45 5.19 5.78
C PHE A 132 3.59 4.41 5.13
N HIS A 133 3.48 4.05 3.84
CA HIS A 133 4.56 3.36 3.17
C HIS A 133 5.81 4.23 3.01
N ILE A 134 5.61 5.44 2.47
CA ILE A 134 6.68 6.33 2.04
C ILE A 134 7.43 6.94 3.24
N TYR A 135 6.72 7.25 4.33
CA TYR A 135 7.28 7.96 5.48
C TYR A 135 7.38 7.12 6.75
N ASP A 136 6.62 6.02 6.87
CA ASP A 136 6.58 5.18 8.10
C ASP A 136 7.09 3.77 7.90
N HIS A 137 7.61 3.46 6.72
CA HIS A 137 8.07 2.11 6.38
C HIS A 137 6.96 1.05 6.55
N TYR A 138 5.70 1.40 6.31
CA TYR A 138 4.61 0.45 6.31
C TYR A 138 4.76 -0.57 5.17
N LEU A 139 4.75 -1.86 5.52
CA LEU A 139 4.93 -2.99 4.61
C LEU A 139 3.69 -3.89 4.55
N GLY A 140 2.49 -3.34 4.77
CA GLY A 140 1.24 -4.06 4.44
C GLY A 140 0.97 -4.09 2.94
N GLY A 141 -0.11 -4.76 2.52
CA GLY A 141 -0.44 -4.95 1.10
C GLY A 141 -0.50 -3.63 0.33
N GLU A 142 -1.21 -2.64 0.88
CA GLU A 142 -1.34 -1.31 0.30
C GLU A 142 0.02 -0.59 0.20
N GLY A 143 0.90 -0.82 1.18
CA GLY A 143 2.25 -0.28 1.16
C GLY A 143 3.12 -0.92 0.08
N ILE A 144 3.10 -2.25 -0.04
CA ILE A 144 3.82 -2.98 -1.10
C ILE A 144 3.33 -2.57 -2.49
N TRP A 145 2.03 -2.35 -2.64
CA TRP A 145 1.47 -1.84 -3.89
C TRP A 145 1.92 -0.41 -4.20
N THR A 146 1.90 0.47 -3.19
CA THR A 146 2.46 1.82 -3.30
C THR A 146 3.92 1.78 -3.74
N ALA A 147 4.73 0.90 -3.13
CA ALA A 147 6.14 0.74 -3.46
C ALA A 147 6.33 0.46 -4.95
N SER A 148 5.57 -0.50 -5.49
CA SER A 148 5.63 -0.91 -6.90
C SER A 148 5.27 0.22 -7.85
N LEU A 149 4.21 0.97 -7.53
CA LEU A 149 3.78 2.15 -8.31
C LEU A 149 4.84 3.25 -8.31
N VAL A 150 5.32 3.64 -7.12
CA VAL A 150 6.29 4.72 -6.95
C VAL A 150 7.62 4.38 -7.61
N GLU A 151 8.10 3.15 -7.45
CA GLU A 151 9.34 2.67 -8.09
C GLU A 151 9.24 2.80 -9.61
N THR A 152 8.16 2.30 -10.22
CA THR A 152 7.98 2.32 -11.68
C THR A 152 7.83 3.75 -12.21
N LEU A 153 7.01 4.59 -11.56
CA LEU A 153 6.82 5.98 -11.96
C LEU A 153 8.12 6.78 -11.86
N THR A 154 8.89 6.56 -10.79
CA THR A 154 10.21 7.20 -10.59
C THR A 154 11.21 6.74 -11.66
N LYS A 155 11.26 5.43 -11.93
CA LYS A 155 12.10 4.85 -13.00
C LYS A 155 11.81 5.48 -14.35
N TRP A 156 10.55 5.83 -14.62
CA TRP A 156 10.12 6.47 -15.88
C TRP A 156 10.17 8.00 -15.88
N GLY A 157 10.65 8.62 -14.79
CA GLY A 157 10.87 10.06 -14.72
C GLY A 157 9.61 10.89 -14.44
N TYR A 158 8.49 10.29 -14.01
CA TYR A 158 7.29 11.04 -13.65
C TYR A 158 7.51 11.87 -12.38
N THR A 159 6.91 13.06 -12.32
CA THR A 159 6.84 13.83 -11.07
C THR A 159 5.71 13.28 -10.19
N ILE A 160 6.04 12.81 -8.99
CA ILE A 160 5.07 12.26 -8.04
C ILE A 160 4.87 13.25 -6.90
N LEU A 161 3.65 13.74 -6.77
CA LEU A 161 3.23 14.59 -5.66
C LEU A 161 2.46 13.76 -4.64
N HIS A 162 2.73 13.97 -3.36
CA HIS A 162 2.08 13.30 -2.26
C HIS A 162 1.16 14.27 -1.53
N ALA A 163 -0.09 13.86 -1.33
CA ALA A 163 -1.08 14.67 -0.66
C ALA A 163 -1.73 13.97 0.53
N ARG A 164 -1.23 12.79 0.90
CA ARG A 164 -1.81 11.95 1.95
C ARG A 164 -3.32 11.77 1.67
N ASP A 165 -4.19 11.75 2.66
CA ASP A 165 -5.65 11.77 2.50
C ASP A 165 -6.22 13.19 2.76
N ASP A 166 -5.54 14.23 2.27
CA ASP A 166 -5.95 15.65 2.36
C ASP A 166 -6.49 16.16 1.02
N TRP A 167 -7.82 16.19 0.88
CA TRP A 167 -8.47 16.63 -0.36
C TRP A 167 -8.32 18.12 -0.64
N VAL A 168 -8.24 18.95 0.41
CA VAL A 168 -8.00 20.39 0.26
C VAL A 168 -6.61 20.62 -0.34
N TYR A 169 -5.61 19.88 0.15
CA TYR A 169 -4.26 19.97 -0.37
C TYR A 169 -4.11 19.34 -1.76
N MET A 170 -4.76 18.21 -2.05
CA MET A 170 -4.82 17.65 -3.41
C MET A 170 -5.37 18.66 -4.42
N TRP A 171 -6.47 19.33 -4.07
CA TRP A 171 -7.07 20.38 -4.89
C TRP A 171 -6.12 21.57 -5.08
N TYR A 172 -5.41 21.98 -4.03
CA TYR A 172 -4.38 23.02 -4.11
C TYR A 172 -3.27 22.65 -5.10
N LEU A 173 -2.70 21.44 -4.98
CA LEU A 173 -1.64 20.93 -5.85
C LEU A 173 -2.10 20.86 -7.31
N TYR A 174 -3.29 20.29 -7.55
CA TYR A 174 -3.88 20.20 -8.88
C TYR A 174 -4.01 21.59 -9.53
N ASN A 175 -4.49 22.58 -8.78
CA ASN A 175 -4.71 23.93 -9.31
C ASN A 175 -3.41 24.70 -9.63
N GLN A 176 -2.25 24.27 -9.12
CA GLN A 176 -0.97 24.87 -9.52
C GLN A 176 -0.59 24.49 -10.95
N ILE A 177 -0.94 23.28 -11.39
CA ILE A 177 -0.45 22.65 -12.61
C ILE A 177 -1.49 21.74 -13.30
N PRO A 178 -2.75 22.19 -13.49
CA PRO A 178 -3.84 21.30 -13.88
C PRO A 178 -3.61 20.60 -15.24
N GLY A 179 -2.90 21.26 -16.16
CA GLY A 179 -2.55 20.71 -17.47
C GLY A 179 -1.43 19.66 -17.47
N LEU A 180 -0.69 19.51 -16.36
CA LEU A 180 0.40 18.55 -16.24
C LEU A 180 -0.02 17.27 -15.50
N VAL A 181 -1.12 17.30 -14.76
CA VAL A 181 -1.61 16.16 -13.97
C VAL A 181 -2.23 15.10 -14.91
N LYS A 182 -1.63 13.90 -14.93
CA LYS A 182 -2.12 12.76 -15.69
C LYS A 182 -3.19 11.97 -14.92
N GLY A 183 -3.09 11.91 -13.60
CA GLY A 183 -4.06 11.23 -12.76
C GLY A 183 -3.82 11.50 -11.27
N ILE A 184 -4.89 11.35 -10.50
CA ILE A 184 -4.91 11.44 -9.03
C ILE A 184 -5.38 10.08 -8.53
N ILE A 185 -4.52 9.37 -7.81
CA ILE A 185 -4.83 8.05 -7.24
C ILE A 185 -5.05 8.24 -5.73
N ALA A 186 -6.29 8.20 -5.27
CA ALA A 186 -6.63 8.63 -3.91
C ALA A 186 -7.83 7.87 -3.31
N TRP A 187 -8.04 8.01 -1.99
CA TRP A 187 -9.31 7.59 -1.37
C TRP A 187 -10.38 8.68 -1.57
N PRO A 188 -11.65 8.36 -1.87
CA PRO A 188 -12.69 9.37 -2.08
C PRO A 188 -12.97 10.25 -0.85
N THR A 189 -12.63 9.77 0.35
CA THR A 189 -12.70 10.54 1.59
C THR A 189 -11.33 10.65 2.23
N GLY A 190 -11.14 11.53 3.19
CA GLY A 190 -9.87 11.60 3.90
C GLY A 190 -9.99 12.37 5.20
N GLN A 191 -8.87 12.51 5.90
CA GLN A 191 -8.81 13.30 7.12
C GLN A 191 -9.33 14.74 6.91
N TYR A 192 -9.08 15.32 5.73
CA TYR A 192 -9.44 16.70 5.42
C TYR A 192 -10.27 16.78 4.13
N GLY A 193 -11.59 16.63 4.30
CA GLY A 193 -12.57 16.76 3.22
C GLY A 193 -12.73 15.50 2.35
N THR A 194 -13.45 15.67 1.24
CA THR A 194 -13.77 14.58 0.30
C THR A 194 -13.49 14.99 -1.14
N PHE A 195 -13.42 14.02 -2.04
CA PHE A 195 -13.36 14.28 -3.48
C PHE A 195 -14.56 15.11 -3.94
N GLU A 196 -15.77 14.76 -3.48
CA GLU A 196 -16.99 15.46 -3.85
C GLU A 196 -16.94 16.94 -3.47
N ASP A 197 -16.36 17.24 -2.31
CA ASP A 197 -16.14 18.61 -1.85
C ASP A 197 -15.12 19.37 -2.69
N GLN A 198 -14.33 18.75 -3.57
CA GLN A 198 -13.29 19.39 -4.38
C GLN A 198 -13.44 19.16 -5.89
N MET A 199 -14.43 18.36 -6.28
CA MET A 199 -14.73 17.99 -7.66
C MET A 199 -15.16 19.21 -8.47
N LYS A 200 -14.83 19.20 -9.76
CA LYS A 200 -15.29 20.18 -10.74
C LYS A 200 -16.80 20.09 -10.91
N THR A 201 -17.46 21.23 -10.76
CA THR A 201 -18.90 21.38 -10.97
C THR A 201 -19.18 22.65 -11.76
N GLY A 202 -20.43 22.87 -12.15
CA GLY A 202 -20.84 24.11 -12.82
C GLY A 202 -20.56 25.39 -12.00
N TRP A 203 -20.60 25.30 -10.67
CA TRP A 203 -20.30 26.44 -9.78
C TRP A 203 -18.86 26.44 -9.26
N ARG A 204 -18.15 25.30 -9.36
CA ARG A 204 -16.73 25.17 -9.02
C ARG A 204 -15.92 24.81 -10.26
N ALA A 205 -15.70 25.82 -11.11
CA ALA A 205 -14.99 25.65 -12.38
C ALA A 205 -13.52 25.20 -12.22
N ASN A 206 -12.90 25.51 -11.08
CA ASN A 206 -11.52 25.15 -10.71
C ASN A 206 -11.44 23.88 -9.84
N GLY A 207 -12.50 23.08 -9.77
CA GLY A 207 -12.44 21.78 -9.12
C GLY A 207 -11.68 20.75 -9.95
N ILE A 208 -11.40 19.60 -9.33
CA ILE A 208 -10.75 18.46 -10.00
C ILE A 208 -11.79 17.75 -10.89
N PRO A 209 -11.54 17.59 -12.21
CA PRO A 209 -12.43 16.82 -13.08
C PRO A 209 -12.52 15.35 -12.62
N ALA A 210 -13.72 14.79 -12.64
CA ALA A 210 -13.94 13.40 -12.21
C ALA A 210 -13.11 12.37 -12.99
N TRP A 211 -12.85 12.63 -14.27
CA TRP A 211 -12.05 11.73 -15.12
C TRP A 211 -10.56 11.67 -14.76
N GLN A 212 -10.04 12.60 -13.95
CA GLN A 212 -8.65 12.54 -13.46
C GLN A 212 -8.52 11.82 -12.11
N PHE A 213 -9.63 11.55 -11.41
CA PHE A 213 -9.62 10.91 -10.10
C PHE A 213 -9.87 9.41 -10.20
N PHE A 214 -8.87 8.62 -9.83
CA PHE A 214 -8.91 7.18 -9.73
C PHE A 214 -8.94 6.75 -8.25
N VAL A 215 -9.90 5.91 -7.92
CA VAL A 215 -10.07 5.39 -6.56
C VAL A 215 -8.94 4.40 -6.28
N TYR A 216 -8.09 4.72 -5.31
CA TYR A 216 -7.11 3.80 -4.74
C TYR A 216 -7.88 2.74 -3.95
N ASN A 217 -7.96 1.52 -4.46
CA ASN A 217 -8.63 0.45 -3.74
C ASN A 217 -7.81 -0.84 -3.83
N TYR A 218 -7.12 -1.20 -2.75
CA TYR A 218 -6.28 -2.40 -2.76
C TYR A 218 -7.07 -3.68 -3.08
N PHE A 219 -8.31 -3.77 -2.58
CA PHE A 219 -9.17 -4.95 -2.63
C PHE A 219 -10.17 -4.89 -3.81
N PRO A 220 -10.37 -5.99 -4.55
CA PRO A 220 -11.33 -6.02 -5.64
C PRO A 220 -12.77 -5.87 -5.13
N GLY A 221 -13.57 -5.01 -5.78
CA GLY A 221 -15.04 -4.98 -5.62
C GLY A 221 -15.63 -4.13 -4.49
N HIS A 222 -14.83 -3.38 -3.74
CA HIS A 222 -15.34 -2.67 -2.55
C HIS A 222 -15.89 -1.26 -2.79
N TYR A 223 -15.51 -0.58 -3.88
CA TYR A 223 -15.85 0.84 -4.10
C TYR A 223 -16.10 1.14 -5.57
N THR A 224 -16.83 2.21 -5.84
CA THR A 224 -17.20 2.63 -7.20
C THR A 224 -16.82 4.10 -7.41
N SER A 225 -16.41 4.43 -8.62
CA SER A 225 -16.11 5.82 -9.00
C SER A 225 -17.37 6.49 -9.54
N ILE A 226 -17.44 7.82 -9.43
CA ILE A 226 -18.49 8.64 -10.07
C ILE A 226 -18.48 8.43 -11.60
N VAL A 227 -17.30 8.19 -12.19
CA VAL A 227 -17.15 8.01 -13.63
C VAL A 227 -17.58 6.60 -14.04
N GLY A 228 -16.98 5.56 -13.47
CA GLY A 228 -17.28 4.17 -13.85
C GLY A 228 -16.25 3.18 -13.32
N ASP A 229 -16.39 1.90 -13.69
CA ASP A 229 -15.58 0.80 -13.15
C ASP A 229 -14.08 1.03 -13.43
N ALA A 230 -13.73 1.49 -14.63
CA ALA A 230 -12.33 1.69 -15.01
C ALA A 230 -11.59 2.74 -14.17
N TRP A 231 -12.30 3.56 -13.39
CA TRP A 231 -11.72 4.51 -12.43
C TRP A 231 -11.55 3.93 -11.03
N ASN A 232 -11.82 2.64 -10.83
CA ASN A 232 -11.41 1.91 -9.64
C ASN A 232 -10.11 1.16 -9.93
N MET A 233 -9.05 1.47 -9.17
CA MET A 233 -7.74 0.86 -9.36
C MET A 233 -7.50 -0.21 -8.29
N HIS A 234 -7.21 -1.44 -8.70
CA HIS A 234 -6.99 -2.59 -7.81
C HIS A 234 -5.62 -3.22 -7.98
N SER A 235 -5.14 -3.82 -6.89
CA SER A 235 -3.86 -4.52 -6.84
C SER A 235 -3.99 -6.05 -7.02
N GLU A 236 -5.21 -6.55 -6.89
CA GLU A 236 -5.57 -7.96 -6.94
C GLU A 236 -6.72 -8.15 -7.93
N LEU A 237 -6.73 -9.26 -8.68
CA LEU A 237 -7.76 -9.54 -9.70
C LEU A 237 -9.13 -9.87 -9.09
N GLY A 238 -9.15 -10.34 -7.84
CA GLY A 238 -10.28 -11.11 -7.35
C GLY A 238 -10.51 -12.35 -8.23
N PHE A 239 -11.70 -12.94 -8.13
CA PHE A 239 -12.05 -14.23 -8.73
C PHE A 239 -13.58 -14.36 -8.92
N VAL A 240 -14.18 -13.41 -9.66
CA VAL A 240 -15.59 -13.44 -10.06
C VAL A 240 -15.76 -13.84 -11.53
N HIS A 241 -16.84 -14.57 -11.86
CA HIS A 241 -17.13 -15.11 -13.20
C HIS A 241 -17.29 -13.96 -14.18
N GLU A 242 -17.94 -12.89 -13.73
CA GLU A 242 -18.14 -11.65 -14.47
C GLU A 242 -17.14 -10.61 -13.98
N ARG A 243 -16.00 -10.53 -14.67
CA ARG A 243 -14.99 -9.51 -14.38
C ARG A 243 -15.55 -8.13 -14.67
N GLN A 244 -15.65 -7.31 -13.63
CA GLN A 244 -15.89 -5.88 -13.77
C GLN A 244 -14.70 -5.21 -14.47
N ASN A 245 -14.97 -4.10 -15.16
CA ASN A 245 -13.98 -3.40 -15.98
C ASN A 245 -13.07 -2.50 -15.12
N PHE A 246 -12.55 -3.02 -14.01
CA PHE A 246 -11.65 -2.29 -13.12
C PHE A 246 -10.26 -2.13 -13.72
N THR A 247 -9.57 -1.04 -13.34
CA THR A 247 -8.16 -0.85 -13.68
C THR A 247 -7.31 -1.71 -12.75
N PHE A 248 -6.81 -2.81 -13.27
CA PHE A 248 -5.92 -3.70 -12.53
C PHE A 248 -4.46 -3.30 -12.73
N ILE A 249 -3.78 -2.87 -11.66
CA ILE A 249 -2.34 -2.66 -11.63
C ILE A 249 -1.79 -3.44 -10.44
N PRO A 250 -1.22 -4.63 -10.65
CA PRO A 250 -0.76 -5.48 -9.55
C PRO A 250 0.41 -4.86 -8.81
N TYR A 251 0.72 -5.34 -7.61
CA TYR A 251 2.06 -5.12 -7.05
C TYR A 251 3.07 -6.10 -7.67
N VAL A 252 4.36 -5.78 -7.56
CA VAL A 252 5.42 -6.62 -8.12
C VAL A 252 5.87 -7.67 -7.12
N VAL A 253 5.91 -8.91 -7.58
CA VAL A 253 6.58 -10.03 -6.90
C VAL A 253 7.79 -10.41 -7.72
N GLU A 254 8.96 -10.33 -7.10
CA GLU A 254 10.22 -10.68 -7.75
C GLU A 254 10.68 -12.08 -7.34
N ARG A 255 11.52 -12.69 -8.17
CA ARG A 255 12.22 -13.91 -7.77
C ARG A 255 13.14 -13.56 -6.62
N ALA A 256 13.03 -14.30 -5.54
CA ALA A 256 13.93 -14.12 -4.40
C ALA A 256 15.37 -14.38 -4.86
N THR A 257 16.19 -13.32 -4.84
CA THR A 257 17.64 -13.41 -5.01
C THR A 257 18.33 -13.61 -3.66
N SER A 258 17.69 -13.16 -2.58
CA SER A 258 18.13 -13.34 -1.20
C SER A 258 16.91 -13.42 -0.28
N PRO A 259 16.71 -14.51 0.48
CA PRO A 259 17.51 -15.73 0.45
C PRO A 259 17.34 -16.46 -0.90
N PRO A 260 18.36 -17.21 -1.37
CA PRO A 260 18.21 -18.04 -2.56
C PRO A 260 17.18 -19.15 -2.30
N TYR A 261 16.61 -19.70 -3.39
CA TYR A 261 15.77 -20.89 -3.31
C TYR A 261 16.52 -22.04 -2.60
N VAL A 262 15.91 -22.55 -1.53
CA VAL A 262 16.37 -23.74 -0.81
C VAL A 262 15.47 -24.91 -1.22
N PRO A 263 15.98 -26.03 -1.77
CA PRO A 263 15.15 -27.19 -2.11
C PRO A 263 14.37 -27.74 -0.89
N THR A 264 13.10 -28.11 -1.07
CA THR A 264 12.21 -28.55 0.03
C THR A 264 12.81 -29.64 0.91
N VAL A 265 13.54 -30.60 0.33
CA VAL A 265 14.20 -31.69 1.06
C VAL A 265 15.27 -31.24 2.05
N GLN A 266 15.84 -30.04 1.85
CA GLN A 266 16.85 -29.44 2.74
C GLN A 266 16.24 -28.57 3.82
N ARG A 267 14.96 -28.19 3.68
CA ARG A 267 14.26 -27.35 4.65
C ARG A 267 13.87 -28.19 5.87
N PRO A 268 13.91 -27.63 7.10
CA PRO A 268 13.29 -28.27 8.24
C PRO A 268 11.80 -28.53 8.00
N ASN A 269 11.20 -29.46 8.75
CA ASN A 269 9.74 -29.67 8.76
C ASN A 269 9.07 -28.49 9.48
N GLN A 270 9.09 -27.31 8.88
CA GLN A 270 8.56 -26.09 9.46
C GLN A 270 7.36 -25.59 8.65
N ILE A 271 6.27 -25.28 9.35
CA ILE A 271 5.07 -24.63 8.81
C ILE A 271 5.06 -23.19 9.34
N TYR A 272 5.12 -22.21 8.43
CA TYR A 272 5.04 -20.81 8.78
C TYR A 272 3.58 -20.34 8.80
N ILE A 273 3.09 -19.87 9.94
CA ILE A 273 1.74 -19.33 10.07
C ILE A 273 1.70 -17.88 9.60
N LEU A 274 0.77 -17.58 8.69
CA LEU A 274 0.51 -16.22 8.21
C LEU A 274 -0.26 -15.42 9.27
N ALA A 275 0.47 -14.87 10.24
CA ALA A 275 -0.07 -13.96 11.25
C ALA A 275 1.02 -13.02 11.75
N LYS A 276 0.71 -11.70 11.82
CA LYS A 276 1.63 -10.68 12.37
C LYS A 276 1.19 -10.15 13.74
N PHE A 277 -0.08 -10.33 14.09
CA PHE A 277 -0.64 -9.90 15.36
C PHE A 277 -1.24 -11.06 16.14
N LEU A 278 -0.97 -11.11 17.44
CA LEU A 278 -1.44 -12.20 18.31
C LEU A 278 -2.97 -12.30 18.35
N ARG A 279 -3.66 -11.16 18.25
CA ARG A 279 -5.13 -11.10 18.20
C ARG A 279 -5.76 -11.84 17.01
N TYR A 280 -4.98 -12.18 15.97
CA TYR A 280 -5.51 -12.93 14.82
C TYR A 280 -5.91 -14.36 15.17
N PHE A 281 -5.41 -14.93 16.27
CA PHE A 281 -5.80 -16.24 16.76
C PHE A 281 -7.08 -16.23 17.61
N TYR A 282 -7.72 -15.07 17.80
CA TYR A 282 -8.82 -14.89 18.75
C TYR A 282 -10.13 -14.48 18.06
N PRO A 283 -11.31 -14.80 18.64
CA PRO A 283 -12.61 -14.62 18.00
C PRO A 283 -12.89 -13.24 17.41
N GLY A 284 -12.34 -12.17 18.00
CA GLY A 284 -12.50 -10.80 17.49
C GLY A 284 -11.89 -10.57 16.10
N SER A 285 -11.00 -11.46 15.65
CA SER A 285 -10.43 -11.46 14.30
C SER A 285 -10.99 -12.56 13.41
N HIS A 286 -12.02 -13.31 13.83
CA HIS A 286 -12.61 -14.40 13.05
C HIS A 286 -11.58 -15.40 12.47
N PRO A 287 -10.74 -16.05 13.31
CA PRO A 287 -9.76 -17.02 12.84
C PRO A 287 -10.43 -18.17 12.12
N ALA A 288 -9.78 -18.70 11.09
CA ALA A 288 -10.23 -19.89 10.37
C ALA A 288 -10.28 -21.16 11.25
N TRP A 289 -9.51 -21.14 12.34
CA TRP A 289 -9.34 -22.23 13.28
C TRP A 289 -9.69 -21.72 14.69
N GLU A 290 -10.95 -21.84 15.08
CA GLU A 290 -11.45 -21.33 16.36
C GLU A 290 -10.91 -22.15 17.54
N ASP A 291 -10.82 -23.46 17.37
CA ASP A 291 -10.14 -24.32 18.34
C ASP A 291 -8.62 -24.22 18.18
N THR A 292 -8.01 -23.38 19.01
CA THR A 292 -6.55 -23.20 19.06
C THR A 292 -5.78 -24.47 19.43
N GLY A 293 -6.44 -25.51 19.98
CA GLY A 293 -5.82 -26.81 20.23
C GLY A 293 -5.48 -27.59 18.95
N ILE A 294 -6.02 -27.19 17.79
CA ILE A 294 -5.78 -27.86 16.50
C ILE A 294 -4.30 -27.93 16.13
N PHE A 295 -3.51 -26.89 16.44
CA PHE A 295 -2.10 -26.83 16.10
C PHE A 295 -1.30 -27.91 16.84
N GLN A 296 -1.58 -28.09 18.14
CA GLN A 296 -0.95 -29.13 18.95
C GLN A 296 -1.35 -30.53 18.46
N ARG A 297 -2.65 -30.77 18.20
CA ARG A 297 -3.11 -32.08 17.70
C ARG A 297 -2.54 -32.42 16.33
N ALA A 298 -2.55 -31.46 15.41
CA ALA A 298 -1.93 -31.63 14.09
C ALA A 298 -0.43 -31.90 14.21
N LYS A 299 0.28 -31.22 15.12
CA LYS A 299 1.69 -31.49 15.40
C LYS A 299 1.89 -32.92 15.89
N GLU A 300 1.08 -33.38 16.84
CA GLU A 300 1.18 -34.73 17.41
C GLU A 300 0.94 -35.83 16.37
N ILE A 301 0.01 -35.61 15.45
CA ILE A 301 -0.31 -36.55 14.36
C ILE A 301 0.79 -36.53 13.31
N LEU A 302 1.16 -35.35 12.80
CA LEU A 302 2.05 -35.22 11.66
C LEU A 302 3.52 -35.42 12.02
N GLN A 303 3.95 -35.23 13.27
CA GLN A 303 5.35 -35.49 13.67
C GLN A 303 5.77 -36.95 13.48
N VAL A 304 4.82 -37.89 13.44
CA VAL A 304 5.09 -39.31 13.15
C VAL A 304 5.60 -39.48 11.72
N GLU A 305 5.05 -38.72 10.78
CA GLU A 305 5.41 -38.73 9.36
C GLU A 305 6.55 -37.74 9.05
N PHE A 306 6.60 -36.62 9.79
CA PHE A 306 7.54 -35.53 9.64
C PHE A 306 8.27 -35.23 10.96
N PRO A 307 9.29 -36.02 11.33
CA PRO A 307 10.01 -35.83 12.59
C PRO A 307 10.54 -34.40 12.74
N GLY A 308 10.37 -33.82 13.93
CA GLY A 308 10.77 -32.43 14.21
C GLY A 308 9.83 -31.38 13.61
N LEU A 309 8.58 -31.74 13.28
CA LEU A 309 7.58 -30.80 12.79
C LEU A 309 7.37 -29.64 13.77
N GLU A 310 7.43 -28.40 13.27
CA GLU A 310 7.14 -27.20 14.04
C GLU A 310 6.16 -26.26 13.31
N PHE A 311 5.22 -25.71 14.08
CA PHE A 311 4.48 -24.51 13.70
C PHE A 311 5.21 -23.30 14.24
N VAL A 312 5.54 -22.35 13.35
CA VAL A 312 6.18 -21.09 13.73
C VAL A 312 5.36 -19.90 13.26
N VAL A 313 5.48 -18.79 13.98
CA VAL A 313 4.80 -17.54 13.64
C VAL A 313 5.70 -16.36 13.99
N GLY A 314 5.70 -15.31 13.18
CA GLY A 314 6.34 -14.04 13.51
C GLY A 314 5.31 -13.00 13.92
N CYS A 315 4.93 -12.94 15.20
CA CYS A 315 3.89 -12.02 15.64
C CYS A 315 4.24 -11.24 16.91
N ARG A 316 3.57 -10.08 17.06
CA ARG A 316 3.56 -9.28 18.28
C ARG A 316 2.14 -9.06 18.78
N ASP A 317 2.01 -8.69 20.05
CA ASP A 317 0.76 -8.09 20.55
C ASP A 317 0.78 -6.60 20.19
N ASP A 318 -0.16 -6.17 19.35
CA ASP A 318 -0.26 -4.80 18.84
C ASP A 318 -1.27 -3.93 19.59
N ARG A 319 -1.82 -4.44 20.70
CA ARG A 319 -2.71 -3.70 21.60
C ARG A 319 -1.91 -2.78 22.52
N ASP A 320 -2.55 -1.76 23.08
CA ASP A 320 -1.93 -0.90 24.09
C ASP A 320 -1.61 -1.67 25.38
N GLU A 321 -0.65 -1.17 26.17
CA GLU A 321 -0.17 -1.85 27.38
C GLU A 321 -1.28 -2.14 28.40
N LEU A 322 -2.27 -1.24 28.53
CA LEU A 322 -3.39 -1.44 29.46
C LEU A 322 -4.25 -2.62 29.00
N SER A 323 -4.58 -2.68 27.71
CA SER A 323 -5.30 -3.80 27.11
C SER A 323 -4.55 -5.13 27.27
N GLN A 324 -3.22 -5.13 27.11
CA GLN A 324 -2.39 -6.32 27.30
C GLN A 324 -2.40 -6.80 28.76
N GLN A 325 -2.32 -5.88 29.72
CA GLN A 325 -2.35 -6.21 31.14
C GLN A 325 -3.73 -6.70 31.61
N GLN A 326 -4.81 -6.09 31.10
CA GLN A 326 -6.18 -6.43 31.48
C GLN A 326 -6.65 -7.75 30.87
N THR A 327 -6.23 -8.04 29.64
CA THR A 327 -6.60 -9.27 28.94
C THR A 327 -5.37 -9.82 28.21
N PRO A 328 -4.48 -10.54 28.92
CA PRO A 328 -3.35 -11.19 28.30
C PRO A 328 -3.82 -12.17 27.22
N LEU A 329 -3.19 -12.11 26.05
CA LEU A 329 -3.36 -13.10 25.01
C LEU A 329 -2.12 -13.99 25.00
N GLU A 330 -2.34 -15.27 24.73
CA GLU A 330 -1.30 -16.29 24.65
C GLU A 330 -1.30 -16.89 23.25
N LEU A 331 -0.16 -17.41 22.83
CA LEU A 331 -0.11 -18.16 21.58
C LEU A 331 -0.78 -19.52 21.74
N PRO A 332 -1.42 -20.04 20.69
CA PRO A 332 -1.89 -21.42 20.67
C PRO A 332 -0.80 -22.41 21.06
N VAL A 333 -1.17 -23.40 21.86
CA VAL A 333 -0.26 -24.48 22.24
C VAL A 333 0.26 -25.19 20.98
N GLY A 334 1.56 -25.48 20.96
CA GLY A 334 2.22 -26.11 19.80
C GLY A 334 2.77 -25.13 18.77
N VAL A 335 2.49 -23.83 18.90
CA VAL A 335 3.01 -22.76 18.03
C VAL A 335 4.17 -22.02 18.71
N ARG A 336 5.28 -21.85 17.99
CA ARG A 336 6.47 -21.12 18.47
C ARG A 336 6.52 -19.71 17.87
N ASN A 337 6.62 -18.69 18.71
CA ASN A 337 6.83 -17.31 18.25
C ASN A 337 8.30 -17.09 17.85
N LEU A 338 8.50 -16.43 16.72
CA LEU A 338 9.78 -15.92 16.23
C LEU A 338 9.95 -14.43 16.55
N GLY A 339 8.89 -13.78 17.05
CA GLY A 339 8.88 -12.36 17.37
C GLY A 339 8.66 -11.47 16.16
N TYR A 340 8.83 -10.17 16.37
CA TYR A 340 8.80 -9.19 15.29
C TYR A 340 10.08 -9.28 14.46
N MET A 341 9.94 -9.24 13.14
CA MET A 341 11.05 -9.45 12.19
C MET A 341 11.04 -8.37 11.11
N SER A 342 12.23 -8.05 10.61
CA SER A 342 12.40 -7.31 9.36
C SER A 342 11.93 -8.14 8.16
N ARG A 343 11.78 -7.48 7.00
CA ARG A 343 11.43 -8.16 5.74
C ARG A 343 12.41 -9.28 5.39
N ALA A 344 13.71 -9.02 5.49
CA ALA A 344 14.74 -10.01 5.15
C ALA A 344 14.71 -11.21 6.10
N GLU A 345 14.49 -10.99 7.40
CA GLU A 345 14.34 -12.07 8.38
C GLU A 345 13.07 -12.89 8.13
N PHE A 346 11.95 -12.22 7.82
CA PHE A 346 10.70 -12.89 7.44
C PHE A 346 10.89 -13.77 6.20
N GLU A 347 11.49 -13.24 5.13
CA GLU A 347 11.76 -13.99 3.90
C GLU A 347 12.73 -15.16 4.16
N ALA A 348 13.73 -14.98 5.04
CA ALA A 348 14.62 -16.07 5.48
C ALA A 348 13.89 -17.18 6.26
N GLN A 349 12.98 -16.83 7.16
CA GLN A 349 12.15 -17.81 7.88
C GLN A 349 11.19 -18.52 6.93
N LEU A 350 10.66 -17.79 5.96
CA LEU A 350 9.77 -18.34 4.96
C LEU A 350 10.52 -19.31 4.06
N ALA A 351 11.70 -18.95 3.54
CA ALA A 351 12.55 -19.84 2.73
C ALA A 351 13.00 -21.12 3.47
N ASN A 352 13.06 -21.08 4.80
CA ASN A 352 13.30 -22.24 5.67
C ASN A 352 12.04 -23.06 5.98
N SER A 353 10.87 -22.68 5.46
CA SER A 353 9.60 -23.36 5.68
C SER A 353 9.17 -24.21 4.49
N ARG A 354 8.41 -25.27 4.76
CA ARG A 354 7.85 -26.14 3.73
C ARG A 354 6.43 -25.76 3.33
N VAL A 355 5.71 -25.05 4.19
CA VAL A 355 4.32 -24.64 3.95
C VAL A 355 4.09 -23.27 4.59
N MET A 356 3.33 -22.40 3.92
CA MET A 356 2.71 -21.24 4.56
C MET A 356 1.25 -21.59 4.89
N LEU A 357 0.85 -21.38 6.15
CA LEU A 357 -0.49 -21.70 6.64
C LEU A 357 -1.30 -20.42 6.88
N GLY A 358 -2.42 -20.29 6.18
CA GLY A 358 -3.43 -19.28 6.45
C GLY A 358 -4.24 -19.58 7.72
N ILE A 359 -4.67 -18.52 8.40
CA ILE A 359 -5.53 -18.58 9.59
C ILE A 359 -6.78 -17.69 9.46
N GLY A 360 -7.14 -17.29 8.25
CA GLY A 360 -8.27 -16.41 7.94
C GLY A 360 -7.85 -14.95 7.75
N TRP A 361 -7.14 -14.37 8.70
CA TRP A 361 -6.61 -12.99 8.63
C TRP A 361 -5.08 -12.96 8.67
N PRO A 362 -4.42 -12.03 7.94
CA PRO A 362 -4.99 -11.03 7.05
C PRO A 362 -5.48 -11.60 5.71
N THR A 363 -6.49 -10.96 5.10
CA THR A 363 -7.01 -11.31 3.77
C THR A 363 -6.21 -10.63 2.66
N LEU A 364 -6.13 -11.26 1.47
CA LEU A 364 -5.41 -10.79 0.28
C LEU A 364 -4.00 -10.22 0.59
N SER A 365 -3.27 -10.90 1.46
CA SER A 365 -1.90 -10.52 1.80
C SER A 365 -0.94 -10.83 0.63
N PRO A 366 0.10 -10.01 0.38
CA PRO A 366 1.16 -10.38 -0.56
C PRO A 366 2.00 -11.59 -0.12
N SER A 367 2.00 -11.93 1.17
CA SER A 367 2.90 -12.93 1.75
C SER A 367 2.75 -14.33 1.12
N PRO A 368 1.55 -14.85 0.84
CA PRO A 368 1.37 -16.05 0.03
C PRO A 368 2.00 -16.00 -1.37
N HIS A 369 1.96 -14.86 -2.07
CA HIS A 369 2.65 -14.75 -3.36
C HIS A 369 4.17 -14.82 -3.21
N VAL A 370 4.72 -14.23 -2.13
CA VAL A 370 6.15 -14.37 -1.78
C VAL A 370 6.49 -15.81 -1.40
N ALA A 371 5.58 -16.52 -0.71
CA ALA A 371 5.76 -17.94 -0.40
C ALA A 371 5.87 -18.77 -1.69
N LEU A 372 4.96 -18.56 -2.64
CA LEU A 372 4.99 -19.23 -3.94
C LEU A 372 6.29 -18.91 -4.70
N SER A 373 6.76 -17.66 -4.66
CA SER A 373 8.02 -17.26 -5.33
C SER A 373 9.26 -17.90 -4.71
N LEU A 374 9.16 -18.45 -3.50
CA LEU A 374 10.17 -19.24 -2.80
C LEU A 374 9.94 -20.76 -2.92
N GLY A 375 8.92 -21.20 -3.67
CA GLY A 375 8.56 -22.60 -3.81
C GLY A 375 7.96 -23.17 -2.52
N ILE A 376 7.05 -22.41 -1.89
CA ILE A 376 6.34 -22.79 -0.67
C ILE A 376 4.85 -22.75 -0.95
N PRO A 377 4.14 -23.90 -0.90
CA PRO A 377 2.70 -23.93 -1.08
C PRO A 377 1.97 -23.20 0.05
N PHE A 378 0.78 -22.71 -0.27
CA PHE A 378 -0.09 -21.98 0.65
C PHE A 378 -1.32 -22.81 1.02
N VAL A 379 -1.61 -22.95 2.31
CA VAL A 379 -2.89 -23.48 2.79
C VAL A 379 -3.85 -22.32 2.99
N ASN A 380 -4.87 -22.24 2.14
CA ASN A 380 -5.79 -21.12 2.04
C ASN A 380 -7.16 -21.47 2.64
N PRO A 381 -7.52 -20.94 3.82
CA PRO A 381 -8.82 -21.25 4.40
C PRO A 381 -9.96 -20.49 3.71
N PHE A 382 -11.13 -21.12 3.60
CA PHE A 382 -12.35 -20.54 3.02
C PHE A 382 -13.63 -20.92 3.78
N THR A 383 -14.70 -20.16 3.56
CA THR A 383 -16.04 -20.41 4.13
C THR A 383 -17.09 -20.62 3.04
N LEU A 384 -18.17 -21.28 3.42
CA LEU A 384 -19.35 -21.53 2.58
C LEU A 384 -20.57 -20.87 3.22
N TYR A 385 -21.50 -20.39 2.40
CA TYR A 385 -22.76 -19.83 2.86
C TYR A 385 -23.89 -20.06 1.84
N GLY A 386 -25.07 -20.47 2.31
CA GLY A 386 -26.25 -20.63 1.45
C GLY A 386 -26.01 -21.62 0.32
N ASN A 387 -25.95 -21.12 -0.92
CA ASN A 387 -25.83 -21.91 -2.15
C ASN A 387 -24.39 -22.13 -2.64
N SER A 388 -23.37 -21.88 -1.80
CA SER A 388 -21.96 -22.14 -2.17
C SER A 388 -21.72 -23.62 -2.54
N ASP A 389 -20.96 -23.86 -3.61
CA ASP A 389 -20.40 -25.17 -3.97
C ASP A 389 -18.94 -25.26 -3.45
N PRO A 390 -18.60 -26.25 -2.59
CA PRO A 390 -17.24 -26.47 -2.13
C PRO A 390 -16.19 -26.66 -3.24
N ASN A 391 -16.61 -27.08 -4.43
CA ASN A 391 -15.71 -27.33 -5.57
C ASN A 391 -15.59 -26.13 -6.50
N ASP A 392 -16.33 -25.05 -6.25
CA ASP A 392 -16.32 -23.83 -7.05
C ASP A 392 -15.92 -22.63 -6.19
N PRO A 393 -14.64 -22.21 -6.22
CA PRO A 393 -14.14 -21.12 -5.40
C PRO A 393 -14.80 -19.77 -5.64
N GLU A 394 -15.53 -19.61 -6.74
CA GLU A 394 -16.28 -18.39 -7.05
C GLU A 394 -17.55 -18.24 -6.22
N THR A 395 -18.11 -19.37 -5.79
CA THR A 395 -19.35 -19.40 -5.01
C THR A 395 -19.09 -19.36 -3.50
N TRP A 396 -17.82 -19.41 -3.07
CA TRP A 396 -17.44 -19.37 -1.66
C TRP A 396 -17.82 -18.04 -1.05
N ALA A 397 -18.26 -18.07 0.21
CA ALA A 397 -18.68 -16.87 0.91
C ALA A 397 -17.49 -15.95 1.21
N THR A 398 -16.38 -16.54 1.66
CA THR A 398 -15.10 -15.85 1.82
C THR A 398 -13.95 -16.82 1.57
N SER A 399 -12.81 -16.29 1.14
CA SER A 399 -11.52 -16.97 1.14
C SER A 399 -10.48 -16.03 1.73
N GLN A 400 -9.51 -16.54 2.49
CA GLN A 400 -8.43 -15.69 3.00
C GLN A 400 -7.68 -15.02 1.85
N HIS A 401 -7.35 -15.77 0.79
CA HIS A 401 -6.74 -15.21 -0.40
C HIS A 401 -7.49 -15.58 -1.68
N TYR A 402 -8.51 -14.80 -2.00
CA TYR A 402 -9.41 -15.07 -3.12
C TYR A 402 -8.74 -15.16 -4.50
N THR A 403 -7.76 -14.31 -4.83
CA THR A 403 -6.98 -14.45 -6.08
C THR A 403 -6.25 -15.80 -6.17
N LEU A 404 -5.77 -16.31 -5.03
CA LEU A 404 -5.03 -17.57 -4.95
C LEU A 404 -5.95 -18.77 -4.77
N ALA A 405 -7.22 -18.57 -4.38
CA ALA A 405 -8.22 -19.63 -4.35
C ALA A 405 -8.45 -20.25 -5.73
N ALA A 406 -8.23 -19.47 -6.79
CA ALA A 406 -8.24 -19.93 -8.17
C ALA A 406 -7.10 -20.91 -8.49
N LEU A 407 -6.03 -20.92 -7.70
CA LEU A 407 -5.00 -21.95 -7.78
C LEU A 407 -5.43 -23.17 -6.98
N GLY A 408 -5.19 -24.34 -7.55
CA GLY A 408 -5.36 -25.63 -6.87
C GLY A 408 -4.03 -26.21 -6.40
N GLU A 409 -4.11 -27.45 -5.92
CA GLU A 409 -2.93 -28.26 -5.60
C GLU A 409 -2.04 -28.42 -6.85
N PRO A 410 -0.70 -28.41 -6.72
CA PRO A 410 0.06 -28.40 -5.47
C PRO A 410 0.43 -27.00 -4.95
N TYR A 411 0.03 -25.92 -5.61
CA TYR A 411 0.42 -24.56 -5.22
C TYR A 411 -0.39 -24.02 -4.04
N VAL A 412 -1.70 -24.27 -4.07
CA VAL A 412 -2.63 -23.80 -3.05
C VAL A 412 -3.54 -24.94 -2.62
N TYR A 413 -3.62 -25.16 -1.31
CA TYR A 413 -4.50 -26.14 -0.70
C TYR A 413 -5.64 -25.40 -0.02
N ASN A 414 -6.81 -25.37 -0.66
CA ASN A 414 -7.97 -24.71 -0.12
C ASN A 414 -8.66 -25.59 0.94
N VAL A 415 -8.90 -25.04 2.14
CA VAL A 415 -9.43 -25.81 3.28
C VAL A 415 -10.64 -25.10 3.89
N LEU A 416 -11.72 -25.84 4.10
CA LEU A 416 -12.92 -25.31 4.77
C LEU A 416 -12.60 -24.92 6.23
N TYR A 417 -13.06 -23.76 6.67
CA TYR A 417 -12.94 -23.30 8.06
C TYR A 417 -13.35 -24.39 9.06
N ASN A 418 -12.59 -24.50 10.15
CA ASN A 418 -12.81 -25.47 11.24
C ASN A 418 -12.90 -26.96 10.80
N ASN A 419 -12.52 -27.31 9.56
CA ASN A 419 -12.42 -28.70 9.13
C ASN A 419 -11.06 -29.29 9.52
N GLU A 420 -10.97 -29.89 10.71
CA GLU A 420 -9.72 -30.45 11.24
C GLU A 420 -9.11 -31.54 10.37
N THR A 421 -9.92 -32.44 9.80
CA THR A 421 -9.43 -33.47 8.89
C THR A 421 -8.83 -32.84 7.63
N GLY A 422 -9.55 -31.89 7.01
CA GLY A 422 -9.06 -31.15 5.84
C GLY A 422 -7.78 -30.36 6.13
N PHE A 423 -7.69 -29.76 7.32
CA PHE A 423 -6.50 -29.04 7.79
C PHE A 423 -5.27 -29.96 7.87
N ILE A 424 -5.40 -31.11 8.54
CA ILE A 424 -4.30 -32.07 8.70
C ILE A 424 -3.91 -32.68 7.35
N ASP A 425 -4.88 -33.04 6.52
CA ASP A 425 -4.63 -33.65 5.21
C ASP A 425 -3.96 -32.67 4.24
N ALA A 426 -4.39 -31.41 4.21
CA ALA A 426 -3.75 -30.37 3.42
C ALA A 426 -2.30 -30.14 3.84
N LEU A 427 -2.03 -30.06 5.14
CA LEU A 427 -0.67 -29.93 5.67
C LEU A 427 0.20 -31.15 5.29
N ARG A 428 -0.32 -32.37 5.45
CA ARG A 428 0.39 -33.60 5.06
C ARG A 428 0.77 -33.58 3.58
N LYS A 429 -0.17 -33.25 2.70
CA LYS A 429 0.06 -33.16 1.26
C LYS A 429 1.08 -32.06 0.92
N ALA A 430 0.92 -30.87 1.48
CA ALA A 430 1.81 -29.73 1.23
C ALA A 430 3.24 -30.00 1.72
N LEU A 431 3.41 -30.64 2.88
CA LEU A 431 4.72 -31.04 3.42
C LEU A 431 5.43 -32.10 2.57
N SER A 432 4.67 -32.96 1.89
CA SER A 432 5.19 -34.07 1.08
C SER A 432 5.29 -33.77 -0.41
N THR A 433 4.76 -32.63 -0.88
CA THR A 433 4.72 -32.26 -2.30
C THR A 433 5.52 -30.98 -2.55
N PRO A 434 6.82 -31.09 -2.89
CA PRO A 434 7.62 -29.94 -3.29
C PRO A 434 7.02 -29.24 -4.52
N ILE A 435 7.13 -27.91 -4.55
CA ILE A 435 6.85 -27.10 -5.73
C ILE A 435 8.11 -26.32 -6.12
N GLU A 436 8.24 -26.08 -7.41
CA GLU A 436 9.23 -25.11 -7.90
C GLU A 436 8.77 -23.68 -7.57
N PRO A 437 9.72 -22.73 -7.39
CA PRO A 437 9.42 -21.31 -7.32
C PRO A 437 8.48 -20.85 -8.43
N PHE A 438 7.37 -20.24 -8.04
CA PHE A 438 6.30 -19.85 -8.93
C PHE A 438 5.87 -18.41 -8.65
N ILE A 439 5.86 -17.59 -9.70
CA ILE A 439 5.31 -16.24 -9.67
C ILE A 439 4.18 -16.21 -10.70
N LEU A 440 3.02 -15.71 -10.29
CA LEU A 440 1.91 -15.55 -11.20
C LEU A 440 2.30 -14.61 -12.34
N PRO A 441 1.94 -14.92 -13.61
CA PRO A 441 2.35 -14.10 -14.75
C PRO A 441 1.97 -12.62 -14.59
N PHE A 442 0.83 -12.35 -13.95
CA PHE A 442 0.36 -11.00 -13.71
C PHE A 442 1.04 -10.28 -12.54
N MET A 443 1.72 -10.97 -11.63
CA MET A 443 2.47 -10.33 -10.52
C MET A 443 3.92 -9.98 -10.89
N THR A 444 4.31 -10.16 -12.16
CA THR A 444 5.67 -9.88 -12.61
C THR A 444 5.90 -8.38 -12.83
N ARG A 445 7.17 -7.94 -12.74
CA ARG A 445 7.55 -6.56 -13.06
C ARG A 445 7.16 -6.15 -14.47
N GLU A 446 7.36 -7.03 -15.44
CA GLU A 446 6.98 -6.80 -16.84
C GLU A 446 5.47 -6.53 -16.97
N HIS A 447 4.63 -7.35 -16.32
CA HIS A 447 3.19 -7.15 -16.37
C HIS A 447 2.74 -5.88 -15.66
N HIS A 448 3.29 -5.59 -14.47
CA HIS A 448 3.03 -4.34 -13.74
C HIS A 448 3.34 -3.12 -14.61
N GLU A 449 4.55 -3.08 -15.18
CA GLU A 449 4.99 -2.01 -16.07
C GLU A 449 4.06 -1.90 -17.28
N ARG A 450 3.69 -3.01 -17.92
CA ARG A 450 2.74 -2.96 -19.03
C ARG A 450 1.37 -2.37 -18.63
N GLN A 451 0.77 -2.83 -17.52
CA GLN A 451 -0.53 -2.30 -17.07
C GLN A 451 -0.47 -0.82 -16.71
N LEU A 452 0.61 -0.38 -16.05
CA LEU A 452 0.81 1.04 -15.73
C LEU A 452 1.02 1.88 -17.00
N SER A 453 1.75 1.36 -17.98
CA SER A 453 1.95 2.01 -19.28
C SER A 453 0.63 2.16 -20.04
N GLU A 454 -0.20 1.11 -20.08
CA GLU A 454 -1.53 1.14 -20.67
C GLU A 454 -2.41 2.19 -19.99
N TRP A 455 -2.40 2.26 -18.66
CA TRP A 455 -3.13 3.27 -17.90
C TRP A 455 -2.65 4.69 -18.22
N LEU A 456 -1.34 4.95 -18.19
CA LEU A 456 -0.76 6.29 -18.43
C LEU A 456 -0.99 6.81 -19.86
N ASN A 457 -1.06 5.91 -20.84
CA ASN A 457 -1.23 6.26 -22.26
C ASN A 457 -2.70 6.24 -22.71
N THR A 458 -3.63 5.87 -21.84
CA THR A 458 -5.06 5.90 -22.15
C THR A 458 -5.59 7.33 -22.12
N ASP A 459 -6.37 7.73 -23.14
CA ASP A 459 -7.15 8.96 -23.10
C ASP A 459 -8.39 8.79 -22.21
N TRP A 460 -8.18 8.99 -20.91
CA TRP A 460 -9.24 8.89 -19.91
C TRP A 460 -10.31 9.95 -20.08
N LYS A 461 -9.95 11.13 -20.62
CA LYS A 461 -10.92 12.21 -20.82
C LYS A 461 -11.92 11.84 -21.92
N ASP A 462 -11.43 11.31 -23.03
CA ASP A 462 -12.28 10.86 -24.13
C ASP A 462 -13.16 9.67 -23.73
N LYS A 463 -12.61 8.71 -22.97
CA LYS A 463 -13.41 7.61 -22.39
C LYS A 463 -14.52 8.14 -21.48
N ALA A 464 -14.20 9.07 -20.58
CA ALA A 464 -15.19 9.69 -19.70
C ALA A 464 -16.24 10.50 -20.48
N ALA A 465 -15.83 11.19 -21.56
CA ALA A 465 -16.75 11.93 -22.41
C ALA A 465 -17.76 11.01 -23.09
N ALA A 466 -17.34 9.83 -23.57
CA ALA A 466 -18.23 8.84 -24.15
C ALA A 466 -19.24 8.28 -23.13
N ILE A 467 -18.80 8.01 -21.90
CA ILE A 467 -19.68 7.58 -20.80
C ILE A 467 -20.71 8.68 -20.47
N LEU A 468 -20.25 9.93 -20.37
CA LEU A 468 -21.14 11.07 -20.09
C LEU A 468 -22.17 11.29 -21.20
N ASP A 469 -21.78 11.09 -22.46
CA ASP A 469 -22.70 11.17 -23.60
C ASP A 469 -23.78 10.07 -23.54
N ASN A 470 -23.38 8.84 -23.21
CA ASN A 470 -24.35 7.74 -23.00
C ASN A 470 -25.36 8.10 -21.90
N ARG A 471 -24.90 8.63 -20.76
CA ARG A 471 -25.76 9.03 -19.63
C ARG A 471 -26.76 10.11 -20.01
N LYS A 472 -26.33 11.13 -20.75
CA LYS A 472 -27.21 12.20 -21.27
C LYS A 472 -28.30 11.68 -22.20
N HIS A 473 -28.06 10.55 -22.86
CA HIS A 473 -29.05 9.86 -23.70
C HIS A 473 -29.81 8.75 -22.96
N GLY A 474 -29.76 8.72 -21.62
CA GLY A 474 -30.47 7.75 -20.79
C GLY A 474 -29.93 6.32 -20.85
N ARG A 475 -28.66 6.14 -21.25
CA ARG A 475 -27.98 4.84 -21.30
C ARG A 475 -26.86 4.79 -20.26
N GLU A 476 -26.96 3.89 -19.29
CA GLU A 476 -25.86 3.60 -18.35
C GLU A 476 -25.05 2.41 -18.85
N THR A 477 -23.72 2.54 -18.89
CA THR A 477 -22.79 1.50 -19.37
C THR A 477 -21.84 1.01 -18.28
N GLU A 478 -21.82 1.67 -17.12
CA GLU A 478 -20.93 1.38 -16.01
C GLU A 478 -21.70 0.78 -14.83
N HIS A 479 -21.00 0.10 -13.91
CA HIS A 479 -21.58 -0.48 -12.71
C HIS A 479 -21.20 0.29 -11.44
N GLY A 480 -22.07 0.23 -10.45
CA GLY A 480 -21.80 0.81 -9.14
C GLY A 480 -22.88 1.73 -8.60
N THR A 481 -22.78 2.04 -7.30
CA THR A 481 -23.77 2.84 -6.58
C THR A 481 -23.49 4.34 -6.60
N GLU A 482 -22.26 4.74 -6.87
CA GLU A 482 -21.82 6.15 -6.85
C GLU A 482 -21.85 6.82 -8.24
N ILE A 483 -22.26 6.08 -9.28
CA ILE A 483 -22.33 6.58 -10.64
C ILE A 483 -23.33 7.73 -10.76
N ARG A 484 -22.88 8.84 -11.37
CA ARG A 484 -23.73 10.00 -11.67
C ARG A 484 -23.14 10.85 -12.80
N GLU A 485 -23.88 11.88 -13.23
CA GLU A 485 -23.35 12.88 -14.16
C GLU A 485 -22.20 13.68 -13.53
N PHE A 486 -21.24 14.11 -14.34
CA PHE A 486 -20.05 14.86 -13.92
C PHE A 486 -19.63 15.89 -14.97
N THR A 487 -18.69 16.77 -14.60
CA THR A 487 -18.12 17.79 -15.50
C THR A 487 -16.75 17.36 -16.02
N LEU A 488 -16.51 17.52 -17.32
CA LEU A 488 -15.24 17.22 -18.00
C LEU A 488 -14.13 18.25 -17.75
#